data_AF-A0ABD2A986-F1
#
_entry.id   AF-A0ABD2A986-F1
#
_cell.length_a   1.000
_cell.length_b   1.000
_cell.length_c   1.000
_cell.angle_alpha   90.00
_cell.angle_beta   90.00
_cell.angle_gamma   90.00
#
_symmetry.space_group_name_H-M   'P 1'
#
loop_
_entity.id
_entity.type
_entity.pdbx_description
1 polymer ?
#
loop_
_entity_poly.entity_id
_entity_poly.type
_entity_poly.pdbx_seq_one_letter_code
_entity_poly.pdbx_strand_id
1 'polypeptide(L)'
;MYACSRLIAPIARSTLVSGTKTYFRPLSSVVSQSQSLQQQKQLQPPVCLSQVRNFQTSLIRRDIDSAAKFIGAGAATVGVAGSAVGIGLVFGSLIMSYARNPSLKQQCFTYAILGFALAEAMGLFCAGIGSVFGSLIIGYARNPSLKQQLFSYAILGFALSEAMGLFCLMMAFLLLFAF
;
A
#
# COMPACT_ATOMS: atom_id res chain seq x y z
N MET A 1 35.84 -27.78 31.08
CA MET A 1 34.70 -28.17 31.93
C MET A 1 33.45 -27.51 31.37
N TYR A 2 32.38 -28.28 31.32
CA TYR A 2 31.15 -28.07 30.56
C TYR A 2 30.20 -27.01 31.14
N ALA A 3 29.53 -26.31 30.21
CA ALA A 3 28.07 -26.13 30.12
C ALA A 3 27.26 -25.30 31.12
N CYS A 4 26.19 -24.73 30.54
CA CYS A 4 24.88 -24.41 31.11
C CYS A 4 24.75 -23.10 31.91
N SER A 5 23.63 -22.37 31.88
CA SER A 5 22.47 -22.23 31.01
C SER A 5 21.54 -21.22 31.71
N ARG A 6 20.57 -20.68 30.97
CA ARG A 6 19.30 -20.09 31.44
C ARG A 6 19.35 -18.71 32.12
N LEU A 7 19.04 -17.75 31.26
CA LEU A 7 18.46 -16.44 31.55
C LEU A 7 17.12 -16.63 32.30
N ILE A 8 17.13 -16.27 33.59
CA ILE A 8 15.98 -16.17 34.47
C ILE A 8 15.57 -14.70 34.48
N ALA A 9 14.40 -14.37 33.94
CA ALA A 9 13.62 -13.23 34.41
C ALA A 9 12.74 -13.75 35.57
N PRO A 10 12.36 -12.93 36.57
CA PRO A 10 11.22 -12.04 36.35
C PRO A 10 11.15 -10.78 37.26
N ILE A 11 10.08 -9.99 37.05
CA ILE A 11 9.40 -9.09 38.02
C ILE A 11 9.75 -7.57 38.01
N ALA A 12 8.66 -6.81 37.85
CA ALA A 12 8.39 -5.43 38.31
C ALA A 12 8.92 -4.22 37.53
N ARG A 13 8.11 -3.78 36.55
CA ARG A 13 7.81 -2.34 36.43
C ARG A 13 6.41 -2.11 35.85
N SER A 14 5.46 -1.99 36.76
CA SER A 14 4.09 -1.54 36.50
C SER A 14 3.74 -0.46 37.52
N THR A 15 3.73 0.81 37.09
CA THR A 15 2.94 1.91 37.67
C THR A 15 2.66 2.89 36.53
N LEU A 16 1.42 2.95 36.04
CA LEU A 16 0.35 3.91 36.39
C LEU A 16 0.25 5.06 35.39
N VAL A 17 -0.60 4.90 34.36
CA VAL A 17 -1.50 5.93 33.80
C VAL A 17 -2.68 5.16 33.19
N SER A 18 -3.75 4.94 33.96
CA SER A 18 -4.99 5.73 33.98
C SER A 18 -5.85 5.60 32.71
N GLY A 19 -6.74 4.59 32.75
CA GLY A 19 -8.16 4.73 32.40
C GLY A 19 -8.55 4.96 30.94
N THR A 20 -8.78 3.88 30.19
CA THR A 20 -10.07 3.69 29.47
C THR A 20 -10.25 2.23 29.07
N LYS A 21 -11.16 1.56 29.80
CA LYS A 21 -11.93 0.35 29.49
C LYS A 21 -11.34 -0.64 28.48
N THR A 22 -10.52 -1.51 29.04
CA THR A 22 -10.57 -2.98 28.89
C THR A 22 -11.95 -3.55 28.57
N TYR A 23 -12.11 -4.68 27.87
CA TYR A 23 -11.30 -5.59 27.04
C TYR A 23 -12.31 -6.69 26.61
N PHE A 24 -12.07 -7.34 25.47
CA PHE A 24 -12.29 -8.77 25.16
C PHE A 24 -13.56 -9.50 25.67
N ARG A 25 -14.40 -10.08 24.79
CA ARG A 25 -14.24 -11.42 24.17
C ARG A 25 -14.28 -12.62 25.16
N PRO A 26 -14.80 -13.77 24.69
CA PRO A 26 -15.62 -14.71 25.45
C PRO A 26 -14.84 -15.93 25.97
N LEU A 27 -15.41 -16.65 26.95
CA LEU A 27 -15.52 -18.13 27.06
C LEU A 27 -15.69 -18.55 28.54
N SER A 28 -16.80 -19.25 28.81
CA SER A 28 -16.97 -20.32 29.80
C SER A 28 -16.48 -20.13 31.25
N SER A 29 -17.44 -20.02 32.18
CA SER A 29 -17.37 -20.74 33.46
C SER A 29 -18.77 -21.04 33.98
N VAL A 30 -19.09 -22.33 34.01
CA VAL A 30 -20.11 -22.95 34.84
C VAL A 30 -19.67 -22.80 36.29
N VAL A 31 -20.45 -22.11 37.13
CA VAL A 31 -20.55 -22.39 38.58
C VAL A 31 -21.96 -22.03 39.06
N SER A 32 -22.54 -23.02 39.72
CA SER A 32 -23.86 -23.12 40.33
C SER A 32 -24.18 -22.06 41.38
N GLN A 33 -25.44 -21.60 41.42
CA GLN A 33 -26.12 -21.32 42.69
C GLN A 33 -27.63 -21.60 42.56
N SER A 34 -28.10 -22.52 43.38
CA SER A 34 -29.37 -23.24 43.29
C SER A 34 -30.53 -22.55 44.00
N GLN A 35 -31.76 -22.69 43.46
CA GLN A 35 -33.09 -22.77 44.12
C GLN A 35 -34.13 -22.73 42.97
N SER A 36 -35.14 -23.61 42.78
CA SER A 36 -35.74 -24.70 43.53
C SER A 36 -36.71 -25.48 42.59
N LEU A 37 -36.78 -26.80 42.75
CA LEU A 37 -37.88 -27.74 42.43
C LEU A 37 -38.86 -27.42 41.26
N GLN A 38 -38.69 -28.11 40.12
CA GLN A 38 -39.78 -28.83 39.43
C GLN A 38 -39.25 -29.86 38.41
N GLN A 39 -39.21 -31.10 38.90
CA GLN A 39 -39.35 -32.42 38.27
C GLN A 39 -39.91 -32.51 36.84
N GLN A 40 -39.14 -33.09 35.89
CA GLN A 40 -39.59 -34.27 35.14
C GLN A 40 -38.44 -35.02 34.44
N LYS A 41 -38.53 -36.35 34.54
CA LYS A 41 -37.55 -37.39 34.21
C LYS A 41 -37.97 -38.04 32.90
N GLN A 42 -37.10 -38.10 31.88
CA GLN A 42 -37.21 -39.10 30.81
C GLN A 42 -35.86 -39.39 30.14
N LEU A 43 -35.69 -40.65 29.74
CA LEU A 43 -34.46 -41.40 29.43
C LEU A 43 -34.03 -41.31 27.93
N GLN A 44 -32.70 -41.46 27.67
CA GLN A 44 -31.97 -41.88 26.42
C GLN A 44 -31.71 -40.84 25.29
N PRO A 45 -30.75 -41.06 24.35
CA PRO A 45 -29.31 -41.43 24.39
C PRO A 45 -28.41 -40.29 23.80
N PRO A 46 -27.07 -40.39 23.56
CA PRO A 46 -26.25 -39.23 23.19
C PRO A 46 -26.48 -38.88 21.72
N VAL A 47 -27.29 -37.85 21.46
CA VAL A 47 -27.41 -37.31 20.11
C VAL A 47 -26.18 -36.45 19.85
N CYS A 48 -25.27 -36.97 19.04
CA CYS A 48 -24.32 -36.18 18.28
C CYS A 48 -25.13 -35.20 17.44
N LEU A 49 -25.40 -34.00 17.97
CA LEU A 49 -25.95 -32.91 17.18
C LEU A 49 -24.87 -32.53 16.17
N SER A 50 -24.99 -33.12 14.99
CA SER A 50 -24.39 -32.62 13.76
C SER A 50 -24.68 -31.13 13.75
N GLN A 51 -23.65 -30.32 13.99
CA GLN A 51 -23.71 -28.88 13.85
C GLN A 51 -23.94 -28.63 12.36
N VAL A 52 -25.22 -28.66 11.97
CA VAL A 52 -25.69 -28.17 10.69
C VAL A 52 -25.28 -26.71 10.71
N ARG A 53 -24.11 -26.43 10.13
CA ARG A 53 -23.74 -25.08 9.78
C ARG A 53 -24.85 -24.64 8.84
N ASN A 54 -25.79 -23.87 9.37
CA ASN A 54 -26.66 -23.03 8.59
C ASN A 54 -25.73 -22.30 7.62
N PHE A 55 -25.70 -22.74 6.38
CA PHE A 55 -25.30 -21.87 5.29
C PHE A 55 -26.34 -20.76 5.30
N GLN A 56 -26.05 -19.70 6.06
CA GLN A 56 -26.80 -18.45 6.03
C GLN A 56 -26.61 -17.90 4.62
N THR A 57 -27.57 -18.14 3.74
CA THR A 57 -27.49 -17.78 2.31
C THR A 57 -27.65 -16.28 2.04
N SER A 58 -27.60 -15.42 3.06
CA SER A 58 -27.57 -13.96 2.90
C SER A 58 -26.16 -13.36 2.78
N LEU A 59 -25.11 -14.16 2.56
CA LEU A 59 -23.71 -13.71 2.67
C LEU A 59 -22.87 -13.77 1.38
N ILE A 60 -23.33 -14.48 0.33
CA ILE A 60 -22.55 -14.64 -0.92
C ILE A 60 -22.20 -13.30 -1.58
N ARG A 61 -23.12 -12.31 -1.64
CA ARG A 61 -22.81 -11.00 -2.23
C ARG A 61 -21.83 -10.18 -1.39
N ARG A 62 -21.99 -10.14 -0.06
CA ARG A 62 -21.11 -9.34 0.82
C ARG A 62 -19.67 -9.84 0.83
N ASP A 63 -19.47 -11.15 0.75
CA ASP A 63 -18.13 -11.74 0.72
C ASP A 63 -17.42 -11.43 -0.61
N ILE A 64 -18.14 -11.46 -1.74
CA ILE A 64 -17.63 -11.08 -3.06
C ILE A 64 -17.28 -9.59 -3.12
N ASP A 65 -18.16 -8.71 -2.63
CA ASP A 65 -17.91 -7.26 -2.61
C ASP A 65 -16.68 -6.91 -1.76
N SER A 66 -16.50 -7.61 -0.64
CA SER A 66 -15.34 -7.44 0.23
C SER A 66 -14.06 -7.94 -0.44
N ALA A 67 -14.11 -9.12 -1.08
CA ALA A 67 -12.98 -9.66 -1.83
C ALA A 67 -12.58 -8.74 -3.00
N ALA A 68 -13.56 -8.22 -3.74
CA ALA A 68 -13.33 -7.29 -4.85
C ALA A 68 -12.65 -5.99 -4.39
N LYS A 69 -13.01 -5.45 -3.21
CA LYS A 69 -12.34 -4.27 -2.63
C LYS A 69 -10.87 -4.53 -2.33
N PHE A 70 -10.53 -5.69 -1.77
CA PHE A 70 -9.13 -6.04 -1.49
C PHE A 70 -8.33 -6.27 -2.77
N ILE A 71 -8.93 -6.89 -3.79
CA ILE A 71 -8.30 -7.04 -5.11
C ILE A 71 -8.08 -5.67 -5.76
N GLY A 72 -9.08 -4.79 -5.73
CA GLY A 72 -8.97 -3.42 -6.25
C GLY A 72 -7.91 -2.61 -5.50
N ALA A 73 -7.86 -2.71 -4.17
CA ALA A 73 -6.83 -2.08 -3.36
C ALA A 73 -5.42 -2.61 -3.70
N GLY A 74 -5.27 -3.92 -3.88
CA GLY A 74 -4.00 -4.53 -4.31
C GLY A 74 -3.59 -4.16 -5.74
N ALA A 75 -4.55 -4.04 -6.65
CA ALA A 75 -4.28 -3.60 -8.02
C ALA A 75 -3.83 -2.12 -8.06
N ALA A 76 -4.40 -1.27 -7.20
CA ALA A 76 -4.01 0.14 -7.10
C ALA A 76 -2.55 0.32 -6.62
N THR A 77 -2.03 -0.57 -5.77
CA THR A 77 -0.64 -0.49 -5.27
C THR A 77 0.41 -0.89 -6.31
N VAL A 78 0.03 -1.57 -7.39
CA VAL A 78 0.93 -1.88 -8.52
C VAL A 78 1.54 -0.61 -9.12
N GLY A 79 0.84 0.53 -8.97
CA GLY A 79 1.35 1.84 -9.38
C GLY A 79 2.71 2.23 -8.77
N VAL A 80 3.02 1.76 -7.57
CA VAL A 80 4.29 2.07 -6.89
C VAL A 80 5.50 1.49 -7.66
N ALA A 81 5.31 0.38 -8.39
CA ALA A 81 6.36 -0.18 -9.23
C ALA A 81 6.74 0.77 -10.38
N GLY A 82 5.75 1.47 -10.94
CA GLY A 82 5.96 2.52 -11.94
C GLY A 82 6.82 3.66 -11.39
N SER A 83 6.57 4.06 -10.14
CA SER A 83 7.39 5.07 -9.43
C SER A 83 8.85 4.65 -9.32
N ALA A 84 9.11 3.43 -8.86
CA ALA A 84 10.48 2.92 -8.72
C ALA A 84 11.25 2.94 -10.05
N VAL A 85 10.61 2.52 -11.15
CA VAL A 85 11.21 2.54 -12.49
C VAL A 85 11.48 3.98 -12.94
N GLY A 86 10.48 4.87 -12.85
CA GLY A 86 10.63 6.24 -13.32
C GLY A 86 11.73 7.00 -12.58
N ILE A 87 11.77 6.88 -11.25
CA ILE A 87 12.79 7.52 -10.41
C ILE A 87 14.18 6.95 -10.75
N GLY A 88 14.31 5.63 -10.90
CA GLY A 88 15.55 4.99 -11.31
C GLY A 88 16.06 5.50 -12.66
N LEU A 89 15.18 5.74 -13.62
CA LEU A 89 15.54 6.32 -14.92
C LEU A 89 16.01 7.78 -14.81
N VAL A 90 15.34 8.62 -14.01
CA VAL A 90 15.73 10.02 -13.80
C VAL A 90 17.11 10.11 -13.16
N PHE A 91 17.32 9.42 -12.03
CA PHE A 91 18.59 9.46 -11.32
C PHE A 91 19.71 8.73 -12.06
N GLY A 92 19.43 7.63 -12.77
CA GLY A 92 20.39 6.98 -13.66
C GLY A 92 20.87 7.91 -14.78
N SER A 93 19.94 8.65 -15.38
CA SER A 93 20.24 9.67 -16.40
C SER A 93 21.03 10.86 -15.84
N LEU A 94 20.72 11.28 -14.61
CA LEU A 94 21.47 12.32 -13.90
C LEU A 94 22.94 11.92 -13.72
N ILE A 95 23.21 10.70 -13.23
CA ILE A 95 24.58 10.21 -13.01
C ILE A 95 25.34 10.18 -14.33
N MET A 96 24.74 9.61 -15.38
CA MET A 96 25.37 9.53 -16.70
C MET A 96 25.65 10.91 -17.30
N SER A 97 24.74 11.87 -17.08
CA SER A 97 24.88 13.24 -17.58
C SER A 97 25.92 14.04 -16.81
N TYR A 98 25.98 13.85 -15.49
CA TYR A 98 26.99 14.44 -14.63
C TYR A 98 28.39 13.94 -15.00
N ALA A 99 28.53 12.64 -15.28
CA ALA A 99 29.79 12.04 -15.73
C ALA A 99 30.28 12.61 -17.08
N ARG A 100 29.37 13.08 -17.94
CA ARG A 100 29.72 13.72 -19.22
C ARG A 100 30.10 15.18 -19.07
N ASN A 101 29.35 15.95 -18.28
CA ASN A 101 29.53 17.40 -18.15
C ASN A 101 29.34 17.87 -16.70
N PRO A 102 30.39 17.81 -15.86
CA PRO A 102 30.31 18.15 -14.43
C PRO A 102 30.04 19.64 -14.17
N SER A 103 30.30 20.53 -15.14
CA SER A 103 30.01 21.97 -15.05
C SER A 103 28.52 22.29 -14.97
N LEU A 104 27.64 21.39 -15.44
CA LEU A 104 26.18 21.61 -15.49
C LEU A 104 25.42 21.02 -14.30
N LYS A 105 26.13 20.62 -13.22
CA LYS A 105 25.57 19.86 -12.10
C LYS A 105 24.31 20.45 -11.48
N GLN A 106 24.30 21.77 -11.25
CA GLN A 106 23.22 22.45 -10.54
C GLN A 106 21.91 22.35 -11.35
N GLN A 107 22.02 22.54 -12.66
CA GLN A 107 20.89 22.51 -13.59
C GLN A 107 20.40 21.09 -13.83
N CYS A 108 21.31 20.14 -14.09
CA CYS A 108 20.94 18.73 -14.24
C CYS A 108 20.27 18.17 -12.98
N PHE A 109 20.78 18.53 -11.79
CA PHE A 109 20.15 18.15 -10.53
C PHE A 109 18.77 18.79 -10.35
N THR A 110 18.60 20.06 -10.72
CA THR A 110 17.29 20.73 -10.69
C THR A 110 16.27 20.01 -11.57
N TYR A 111 16.65 19.62 -12.79
CA TYR A 111 15.76 18.85 -13.67
C TYR A 111 15.49 17.44 -13.16
N ALA A 112 16.46 16.81 -12.48
CA ALA A 112 16.25 15.51 -11.86
C ALA A 112 15.26 15.58 -10.69
N ILE A 113 15.36 16.59 -9.83
CA ILE A 113 14.43 16.78 -8.73
C ILE A 113 13.04 17.17 -9.24
N LEU A 114 12.96 18.00 -10.29
CA LEU A 114 11.70 18.30 -10.96
C LEU A 114 11.06 17.01 -11.51
N GLY A 115 11.84 16.20 -12.22
CA GLY A 115 11.38 14.91 -12.75
C GLY A 115 10.93 13.94 -11.66
N PHE A 116 11.66 13.87 -10.54
CA PHE A 116 11.33 13.08 -9.35
C PHE A 116 10.00 13.53 -8.70
N ALA A 117 9.81 14.84 -8.54
CA ALA A 117 8.58 15.38 -7.94
C ALA A 117 7.34 15.06 -8.80
N LEU A 118 7.46 15.23 -10.12
CA LEU A 118 6.39 14.90 -11.07
C LEU A 118 6.14 13.40 -11.16
N ALA A 119 7.20 12.60 -11.06
CA ALA A 119 7.15 11.14 -10.96
C ALA A 119 6.32 10.66 -9.76
N GLU A 120 6.59 11.21 -8.57
CA GLU A 120 5.87 10.85 -7.34
C GLU A 120 4.38 11.20 -7.40
N ALA A 121 4.03 12.31 -8.04
CA ALA A 121 2.63 12.73 -8.16
C ALA A 121 1.76 11.78 -9.00
N MET A 122 2.37 10.97 -9.88
CA MET A 122 1.65 10.22 -10.92
C MET A 122 1.55 8.71 -10.71
N GLY A 123 2.21 8.15 -9.70
CA GLY A 123 2.12 6.72 -9.36
C GLY A 123 2.53 5.80 -10.53
N LEU A 124 1.61 4.97 -11.02
CA LEU A 124 1.86 3.95 -12.08
C LEU A 124 2.51 4.54 -13.34
N PHE A 125 2.11 5.74 -13.75
CA PHE A 125 2.55 6.35 -15.01
C PHE A 125 3.93 7.01 -14.91
N CYS A 126 4.56 6.93 -13.74
CA CYS A 126 5.87 7.52 -13.46
C CYS A 126 6.99 6.99 -14.38
N ALA A 127 6.92 5.74 -14.84
CA ALA A 127 7.91 5.20 -15.78
C ALA A 127 8.04 6.05 -17.06
N GLY A 128 6.93 6.57 -17.58
CA GLY A 128 6.92 7.48 -18.73
C GLY A 128 7.60 8.81 -18.43
N ILE A 129 7.24 9.44 -17.30
CA ILE A 129 7.85 10.69 -16.84
C ILE A 129 9.36 10.52 -16.65
N GLY A 130 9.78 9.41 -16.06
CA GLY A 130 11.19 9.12 -15.84
C GLY A 130 12.00 8.97 -17.12
N SER A 131 11.41 8.40 -18.18
CA SER A 131 12.02 8.33 -19.50
C SER A 131 12.15 9.72 -20.16
N VAL A 132 11.10 10.55 -20.07
CA VAL A 132 11.07 11.91 -20.62
C VAL A 132 12.09 12.81 -19.94
N PHE A 133 12.08 12.86 -18.61
CA PHE A 133 13.04 13.65 -17.84
C PHE A 133 14.47 13.09 -17.90
N GLY A 134 14.63 11.77 -17.95
CA GLY A 134 15.94 11.15 -18.18
C GLY A 134 16.55 11.58 -19.52
N SER A 135 15.74 11.58 -20.58
CA SER A 135 16.14 12.05 -21.91
C SER A 135 16.44 13.54 -21.94
N LEU A 136 15.67 14.36 -21.22
CA LEU A 136 15.93 15.80 -21.05
C LEU A 136 17.30 16.04 -20.42
N ILE A 137 17.62 15.36 -19.32
CA ILE A 137 18.87 15.56 -18.58
C ILE A 137 20.08 15.13 -19.44
N ILE A 138 19.97 13.98 -20.13
CA ILE A 138 21.01 13.50 -21.05
C ILE A 138 21.17 14.44 -22.24
N GLY A 139 20.06 14.89 -22.84
CA GLY A 139 20.07 15.81 -23.97
C GLY A 139 20.69 17.15 -23.63
N TYR A 140 20.32 17.72 -22.47
CA TYR A 140 20.87 18.99 -21.98
C TYR A 140 22.38 18.88 -21.70
N ALA A 141 22.83 17.77 -21.13
CA ALA A 141 24.25 17.54 -20.94
C ALA A 141 25.01 17.46 -22.27
N ARG A 142 24.42 16.89 -23.34
CA ARG A 142 25.10 16.79 -24.65
C ARG A 142 25.15 18.13 -25.38
N ASN A 143 24.06 18.89 -25.37
CA ASN A 143 23.92 20.15 -26.11
C ASN A 143 23.21 21.23 -25.26
N PRO A 144 23.96 21.97 -24.42
CA PRO A 144 23.36 22.95 -23.50
C PRO A 144 22.75 24.17 -24.21
N SER A 145 23.12 24.44 -25.47
CA SER A 145 22.56 25.53 -26.29
C SER A 145 21.07 25.36 -26.59
N LEU A 146 20.56 24.12 -26.62
CA LEU A 146 19.17 23.81 -26.99
C LEU A 146 18.23 23.66 -25.78
N LYS A 147 18.62 24.16 -24.60
CA LYS A 147 17.90 23.94 -23.33
C LYS A 147 16.40 24.28 -23.39
N GLN A 148 16.05 25.37 -24.05
CA GLN A 148 14.67 25.88 -24.09
C GLN A 148 13.77 24.93 -24.90
N GLN A 149 14.27 24.46 -26.05
CA GLN A 149 13.55 23.54 -26.92
C GLN A 149 13.41 22.16 -26.27
N LEU A 150 14.50 21.62 -25.70
CA LEU A 150 14.47 20.33 -25.01
C LEU A 150 13.49 20.35 -23.82
N PHE A 151 13.51 21.43 -23.03
CA PHE A 151 12.57 21.57 -21.93
C PHE A 151 11.12 21.65 -22.43
N SER A 152 10.85 22.39 -23.50
CA SER A 152 9.51 22.47 -24.09
C SER A 152 9.02 21.11 -24.58
N TYR A 153 9.88 20.30 -25.18
CA TYR A 153 9.55 18.93 -25.58
C TYR A 153 9.33 18.00 -24.38
N ALA A 154 10.10 18.18 -23.30
CA ALA A 154 9.91 17.42 -22.08
C ALA A 154 8.56 17.75 -21.41
N ILE A 155 8.16 19.02 -21.38
CA ILE A 155 6.85 19.42 -20.86
C ILE A 155 5.71 18.89 -21.73
N LEU A 156 5.87 18.89 -23.05
CA LEU A 156 4.89 18.25 -23.95
C LEU A 156 4.74 16.76 -23.65
N GLY A 157 5.86 16.04 -23.51
CA GLY A 157 5.86 14.62 -23.14
C GLY A 157 5.23 14.36 -21.76
N PHE A 158 5.53 15.21 -20.79
CA PHE A 158 4.91 15.17 -19.45
C PHE A 158 3.40 15.36 -19.53
N ALA A 159 2.90 16.38 -20.24
CA ALA A 159 1.47 16.66 -20.35
C ALA A 159 0.71 15.51 -21.02
N LEU A 160 1.29 14.88 -22.05
CA LEU A 160 0.69 13.69 -22.69
C LEU A 160 0.66 12.48 -21.74
N SER A 161 1.71 12.29 -20.94
CA SER A 161 1.77 11.22 -19.94
C SER A 161 0.77 11.46 -18.79
N GLU A 162 0.58 12.73 -18.39
CA GLU A 162 -0.38 13.14 -17.37
C GLU A 162 -1.82 12.91 -17.86
N ALA A 163 -2.14 13.25 -19.11
CA ALA A 163 -3.47 13.05 -19.68
C ALA A 163 -3.92 11.58 -19.60
N MET A 164 -3.01 10.63 -19.80
CA MET A 164 -3.30 9.20 -19.64
C MET A 164 -3.55 8.81 -18.18
N GLY A 165 -2.78 9.38 -17.25
CA GLY A 165 -2.98 9.17 -15.81
C GLY A 165 -4.33 9.70 -15.32
N LEU A 166 -4.68 10.93 -15.72
CA LEU A 166 -5.97 11.54 -15.40
C LEU A 166 -7.13 10.80 -16.04
N PHE A 167 -6.96 10.26 -17.25
CA PHE A 167 -7.97 9.40 -17.88
C PHE A 167 -8.24 8.13 -17.06
N CYS A 168 -7.19 7.48 -16.54
CA CYS A 168 -7.32 6.34 -15.65
C CYS A 168 -8.04 6.70 -14.34
N LEU A 169 -7.70 7.85 -13.75
CA LEU A 169 -8.31 8.34 -12.52
C LEU A 169 -9.80 8.72 -12.72
N MET A 170 -10.13 9.31 -13.86
CA MET A 170 -11.52 9.58 -14.27
C MET A 170 -12.33 8.27 -14.36
N MET A 171 -11.80 7.23 -15.02
CA MET A 171 -12.48 5.94 -15.10
C MET A 171 -12.63 5.27 -13.73
N ALA A 172 -11.63 5.37 -12.87
CA ALA A 172 -11.73 4.88 -11.50
C ALA A 172 -12.86 5.56 -10.72
N PHE A 173 -13.02 6.88 -10.85
CA PHE A 173 -14.12 7.60 -10.21
C PHE A 173 -15.50 7.26 -10.80
N LEU A 174 -15.60 7.07 -12.12
CA LEU A 174 -16.83 6.58 -12.74
C LEU A 174 -17.22 5.20 -12.19
N LEU A 175 -16.26 4.29 -12.03
CA LEU A 175 -16.50 2.97 -11.45
C LEU A 175 -16.87 3.00 -9.96
N LEU A 176 -16.42 4.00 -9.19
CA LEU A 176 -16.66 4.08 -7.75
C LEU A 176 -17.98 4.79 -7.42
N PHE A 177 -18.38 5.80 -8.21
CA PHE A 177 -19.50 6.67 -7.88
C PHE A 177 -20.66 6.66 -8.88
N ALA A 178 -20.44 6.24 -10.14
CA ALA A 178 -21.48 6.28 -11.17
C ALA A 178 -22.21 4.95 -11.36
N PHE A 179 -21.60 3.82 -10.98
CA PHE A 179 -22.17 2.47 -11.03
C PHE A 179 -22.27 1.89 -9.62
#